data_AF-A0A482ZPY3-F1
#
_entry.id   AF-A0A482ZPY3-F1
#
_cell.length_a   1.000
_cell.length_b   1.000
_cell.length_c   1.000
_cell.angle_alpha   90.00
_cell.angle_beta   90.00
_cell.angle_gamma   90.00
#
_symmetry.space_group_name_H-M   'P 1'
#
loop_
_entity.id
_entity.type
_entity.pdbx_description
1 polymer ?
#
loop_
_entity_poly.entity_id
_entity_poly.type
_entity_poly.pdbx_seq_one_letter_code
_entity_poly.pdbx_strand_id
1 'polypeptide(L)' 'MNYALRVPDYYKDEIKALKGEVSINQFIVNAVAEKISALKTSDYLTKRVASGSISHIQKLLNQVPDIEPEECDRL' A
#
# COMPACT_ATOMS: atom_id res chain seq x y z
N MET A 1 -25.38 1.80 -6.61
CA MET A 1 -25.77 0.43 -6.18
C MET A 1 -25.69 0.41 -4.66
N ASN A 2 -26.79 0.15 -3.95
CA ASN A 2 -26.80 0.09 -2.48
C ASN A 2 -26.70 -1.37 -2.03
N TYR A 3 -25.69 -1.70 -1.23
CA TYR A 3 -25.55 -2.99 -0.57
C TYR A 3 -25.90 -2.85 0.91
N ALA A 4 -26.93 -3.57 1.36
CA ALA A 4 -27.26 -3.66 2.78
C ALA A 4 -26.38 -4.74 3.44
N LEU A 5 -25.50 -4.32 4.34
CA LEU A 5 -24.61 -5.20 5.09
C LEU A 5 -25.11 -5.34 6.53
N ARG A 6 -25.13 -6.56 7.06
CA ARG A 6 -25.30 -6.79 8.50
C ARG A 6 -23.92 -6.83 9.14
N VAL A 7 -23.62 -5.83 9.98
CA VAL A 7 -22.38 -5.75 10.72
C VAL A 7 -22.65 -6.19 12.16
N PRO A 8 -21.89 -7.17 12.71
CA PRO A 8 -21.97 -7.52 14.12
C PRO A 8 -21.78 -6.31 15.05
N ASP A 9 -22.46 -6.30 16.20
CA ASP A 9 -22.46 -5.15 17.10
C ASP A 9 -21.06 -4.78 17.61
N TYR A 10 -20.19 -5.77 17.84
CA TYR A 10 -18.81 -5.50 18.29
C TYR A 10 -18.00 -4.68 17.26
N TYR A 11 -18.20 -4.92 15.96
CA TYR A 11 -17.55 -4.12 14.91
C TYR A 11 -18.17 -2.73 14.78
N LYS A 12 -19.47 -2.59 15.06
CA LYS A 12 -20.15 -1.29 15.00
C LYS A 12 -19.55 -0.31 16.01
N ASP A 13 -19.25 -0.77 17.23
CA ASP A 13 -18.65 0.09 18.26
C ASP A 13 -17.21 0.46 17.92
N GLU A 14 -16.45 -0.48 17.36
CA GLU A 14 -15.09 -0.22 16.86
C GLU A 14 -15.09 0.79 15.69
N ILE A 15 -16.00 0.62 14.73
CA ILE A 15 -16.18 1.58 13.62
C ILE A 15 -16.55 2.97 14.14
N LYS A 16 -17.42 3.06 15.15
CA LYS A 16 -17.77 4.36 15.75
C LYS A 16 -16.59 5.05 16.41
N ALA A 17 -15.68 4.28 17.02
CA ALA A 17 -14.47 4.81 17.62
C ALA A 17 -13.45 5.27 16.55
N LEU A 18 -13.35 4.55 15.44
CA LEU A 18 -12.33 4.78 14.40
C LEU A 18 -12.76 5.74 13.28
N LYS A 19 -14.07 5.94 13.06
CA LYS A 19 -14.56 6.75 11.93
C LYS A 19 -14.18 8.23 11.99
N GLY A 20 -13.81 8.75 13.16
CA GLY A 20 -13.64 10.20 13.34
C GLY A 20 -14.91 10.97 12.96
N GLU A 21 -14.76 12.02 12.14
CA GLU A 21 -15.85 12.93 11.78
C GLU A 21 -16.74 12.43 10.63
N VAL A 22 -16.36 11.36 9.91
CA VAL A 22 -17.13 10.89 8.75
C VAL A 22 -18.33 10.02 9.18
N SER A 23 -19.29 9.82 8.27
CA SER A 23 -20.38 8.87 8.50
C SER A 23 -19.89 7.41 8.48
N ILE A 24 -20.61 6.51 9.14
CA ILE A 24 -20.29 5.07 9.13
C ILE A 24 -20.22 4.53 7.69
N ASN A 25 -21.13 4.96 6.81
CA ASN A 25 -21.13 4.51 5.41
C ASN A 25 -19.88 4.99 4.67
N GLN A 26 -19.46 6.24 4.85
CA GLN A 26 -18.23 6.76 4.25
C GLN A 26 -17.00 6.02 4.79
N PHE A 27 -16.96 5.75 6.10
CA PHE A 27 -15.90 4.96 6.70
C PHE A 27 -15.78 3.57 6.06
N ILE A 28 -16.91 2.84 5.92
CA ILE A 28 -16.94 1.51 5.31
C ILE A 28 -16.49 1.57 3.85
N VAL A 29 -16.97 2.55 3.07
CA VAL A 29 -16.58 2.72 1.67
C VAL A 29 -15.06 2.99 1.56
N ASN A 30 -14.51 3.85 2.42
CA ASN A 30 -13.08 4.12 2.44
C ASN A 30 -12.26 2.88 2.81
N ALA A 31 -12.68 2.14 3.84
CA ALA A 31 -12.01 0.90 4.25
C ALA A 31 -12.05 -0.17 3.13
N VAL A 32 -13.15 -0.27 2.39
CA VAL A 32 -13.25 -1.15 1.21
C VAL A 32 -12.32 -0.69 0.10
N ALA A 33 -12.28 0.61 -0.21
CA ALA A 33 -11.38 1.16 -1.21
C ALA A 33 -9.91 0.92 -0.84
N GLU A 34 -9.56 1.11 0.43
CA GLU A 34 -8.24 0.84 0.97
C GLU A 34 -7.87 -0.64 0.86
N LYS A 35 -8.77 -1.55 1.26
CA LYS A 35 -8.54 -3.01 1.14
C LYS A 35 -8.35 -3.43 -0.32
N ILE A 36 -9.14 -2.88 -1.25
CA ILE A 36 -8.99 -3.13 -2.69
C ILE A 36 -7.63 -2.63 -3.16
N SER A 37 -7.22 -1.43 -2.76
CA SER A 37 -5.91 -0.85 -3.13
C SER A 37 -4.75 -1.71 -2.62
N ALA A 38 -4.82 -2.15 -1.36
CA ALA A 38 -3.82 -3.03 -0.76
C ALA A 38 -3.70 -4.37 -1.50
N LEU A 39 -4.82 -5.02 -1.81
CA LEU A 39 -4.82 -6.28 -2.55
C LEU A 39 -4.27 -6.11 -3.97
N LYS A 40 -4.71 -5.08 -4.70
CA LYS A 40 -4.18 -4.78 -6.04
C LYS A 40 -2.68 -4.50 -6.03
N THR A 41 -2.20 -3.79 -5.01
CA THR A 41 -0.77 -3.48 -4.84
C THR A 41 0.03 -4.74 -4.58
N SER A 42 -0.46 -5.62 -3.70
CA SER A 42 0.16 -6.92 -3.44
C SER A 42 0.27 -7.77 -4.73
N ASP A 43 -0.81 -7.83 -5.51
CA ASP A 43 -0.83 -8.55 -6.79
C ASP A 43 0.15 -7.94 -7.80
N TYR A 44 0.20 -6.61 -7.89
CA TYR A 44 1.13 -5.90 -8.76
C TYR A 44 2.58 -6.21 -8.41
N LEU A 45 2.95 -6.11 -7.13
CA LEU A 45 4.31 -6.41 -6.66
C LEU A 45 4.70 -7.86 -6.95
N THR A 46 3.79 -8.81 -6.72
CA THR A 46 4.02 -10.23 -7.05
C THR A 46 4.32 -10.43 -8.53
N LYS A 47 3.51 -9.83 -9.41
CA LYS A 47 3.74 -9.89 -10.87
C LYS A 47 5.03 -9.20 -11.28
N ARG A 48 5.38 -8.09 -10.63
CA ARG A 48 6.61 -7.34 -10.91
C ARG A 48 7.86 -8.09 -10.48
N VAL A 49 7.81 -8.82 -9.36
CA VAL A 49 8.91 -9.71 -8.93
C VAL A 49 9.11 -10.84 -9.94
N ALA A 50 8.03 -11.42 -10.46
CA ALA A 50 8.11 -12.49 -11.46
C ALA A 50 8.78 -12.05 -12.78
N SER A 51 8.69 -10.76 -13.13
CA SER A 51 9.40 -10.19 -14.29
C SER A 51 10.75 -9.57 -13.94
N GLY A 52 11.12 -9.54 -12.66
CA GLY A 52 12.38 -8.99 -12.18
C GLY A 52 13.55 -9.97 -12.30
N SER A 53 14.78 -9.43 -12.35
CA SER A 53 16.00 -10.23 -12.27
C SER A 53 16.98 -9.59 -11.29
N ILE A 54 17.25 -10.30 -10.18
CA ILE A 54 18.24 -9.88 -9.20
C ILE A 54 19.63 -9.77 -9.85
N SER A 55 19.99 -10.72 -10.72
CA SER A 55 21.26 -10.68 -11.44
C SER A 55 21.39 -9.45 -12.35
N HIS A 56 20.29 -9.00 -12.96
CA HIS A 56 20.28 -7.81 -13.80
C HIS A 56 20.50 -6.56 -12.94
N ILE A 57 19.80 -6.46 -11.81
CA ILE A 57 19.99 -5.38 -10.83
C ILE A 57 21.42 -5.33 -10.31
N GLN A 58 22.01 -6.47 -9.92
CA GLN A 58 23.39 -6.52 -9.43
C GLN A 58 24.38 -6.06 -10.50
N LYS A 59 24.20 -6.49 -11.75
CA LYS A 59 25.02 -6.02 -12.87
C LYS A 59 24.92 -4.51 -13.07
N LEU A 60 23.71 -3.95 -12.97
CA LEU A 60 23.48 -2.51 -13.08
C LEU A 60 24.14 -1.74 -11.93
N LEU A 61 23.97 -2.20 -10.68
CA LEU A 61 24.55 -1.57 -9.50
C LEU A 61 26.09 -1.59 -9.54
N ASN A 62 26.70 -2.65 -10.08
CA ASN A 62 28.15 -2.73 -10.25
C ASN A 62 28.71 -1.74 -11.30
N GLN A 63 27.86 -1.08 -12.10
CA GLN A 63 28.29 0.00 -13.00
C GLN A 63 28.44 1.34 -12.28
N VAL A 64 27.88 1.46 -11.08
CA VAL A 64 28.02 2.68 -10.27
C VAL A 64 29.48 2.75 -9.79
N PRO A 65 30.20 3.85 -10.06
CA PRO A 65 31.57 4.01 -9.58
C PRO A 65 31.60 4.09 -8.05
N ASP A 66 32.53 3.36 -7.44
CA ASP A 66 32.82 3.47 -6.01
C ASP A 66 33.71 4.69 -5.76
N ILE A 67 33.09 5.87 -5.73
CA ILE A 67 33.76 7.17 -5.53
C ILE A 67 33.07 7.98 -4.45
N GLU A 68 33.82 8.91 -3.86
CA GLU A 68 33.29 9.87 -2.90
C GLU A 68 32.11 10.66 -3.48
N PRO A 69 31.01 10.86 -2.71
CA PRO A 69 29.89 11.70 -3.13
C PRO A 69 30.32 13.13 -3.42
N GLU A 70 29.61 13.77 -4.36
CA GLU A 70 29.75 15.21 -4.61
C GLU A 70 29.43 16.02 -3.35
N GLU A 71 29.97 17.22 -3.24
CA GLU A 71 29.86 18.05 -2.04
C GLU A 71 28.41 18.40 -1.69
N CYS A 72 27.54 18.55 -2.70
CA CYS A 72 26.12 18.80 -2.50
C CYS A 72 25.30 17.55 -2.11
N ASP A 73 25.85 16.35 -2.27
CA ASP A 73 25.22 15.08 -1.92
C ASP A 73 25.70 14.54 -0.56
N ARG A 74 26.58 15.28 0.14
CA ARG A 74 27.03 14.95 1.50
C ARG A 74 25.95 15.29 2.53
N LEU A 75 25.74 14.40 3.51
CA LEU A 75 24.79 14.55 4.63
C LEU A 75 25.28 15.54 5.70
#